data_AF-A0A2G6C468-F1
#
_entry.id   AF-A0A2G6C468-F1
#
_cell.length_a   1.000
_cell.length_b   1.000
_cell.length_c   1.000
_cell.angle_alpha   90.00
_cell.angle_beta   90.00
_cell.angle_gamma   90.00
#
_symmetry.space_group_name_H-M   'P 1'
#
loop_
_entity.id
_entity.type
_entity.pdbx_description
1 polymer ?
#
loop_
_entity_poly.entity_id
_entity_poly.type
_entity_poly.pdbx_seq_one_letter_code
_entity_poly.pdbx_strand_id
1 'polypeptide(L)' 'MIDNTTDSRATYNLKTVSDDGIRVYIDGVAWINEWSDHGAKSVNVSGSLDAGTHEIVVEYYENGYDSVQQVELVKL' A
#
# COMPACT_ATOMS: atom_id res chain seq x y z
N MET A 1 27.99 -24.38 -3.35
CA MET A 1 27.01 -24.22 -2.27
C MET A 1 25.89 -23.37 -2.83
N ILE A 2 24.65 -23.86 -2.80
CA ILE A 2 23.50 -23.05 -3.19
C ILE A 2 23.10 -22.28 -1.93
N ASP A 3 23.31 -20.98 -1.96
CA ASP A 3 22.70 -20.04 -1.03
C ASP A 3 21.17 -20.13 -1.21
N ASN A 4 20.50 -20.72 -0.23
CA ASN A 4 19.04 -20.74 -0.12
C ASN A 4 18.61 -19.85 1.06
N THR A 5 19.24 -18.67 1.20
CA THR A 5 18.80 -17.68 2.18
C THR A 5 17.47 -17.13 1.71
N THR A 6 16.41 -17.59 2.36
CA THR A 6 15.14 -16.88 2.34
C THR A 6 15.44 -15.53 2.96
N ASP A 7 15.46 -14.48 2.15
CA ASP A 7 15.72 -13.12 2.62
C ASP A 7 14.74 -12.83 3.76
N SER A 8 15.24 -12.74 4.99
CA SER A 8 14.39 -12.69 6.19
C SER A 8 13.53 -11.43 6.24
N ARG A 9 13.82 -10.46 5.37
CA ARG A 9 13.10 -9.20 5.21
C ARG A 9 13.38 -8.59 3.84
N ALA A 10 12.35 -8.06 3.18
CA ALA A 10 12.49 -7.35 1.91
C ALA A 10 11.86 -5.96 1.97
N THR A 11 12.40 -5.03 1.17
CA THR A 11 11.80 -3.70 1.01
C THR A 11 10.77 -3.74 -0.11
N TYR A 12 9.62 -3.12 0.15
CA TYR A 12 8.53 -2.99 -0.80
C TYR A 12 8.21 -1.51 -1.02
N ASN A 13 7.73 -1.21 -2.21
CA ASN A 13 7.15 0.06 -2.58
C ASN A 13 5.64 -0.12 -2.74
N LEU A 14 4.88 0.59 -1.91
CA LEU A 14 3.43 0.66 -1.97
C LEU A 14 3.04 1.97 -2.67
N LYS A 15 2.26 1.84 -3.75
CA LYS A 15 1.72 2.95 -4.50
C LYS A 15 0.20 2.89 -4.53
N THR A 16 -0.43 4.03 -4.35
CA THR A 16 -1.88 4.19 -4.51
C THR A 16 -2.20 5.31 -5.50
N VAL A 17 -3.39 5.22 -6.09
CA VAL A 17 -4.09 6.32 -6.76
C VAL A 17 -5.53 6.29 -6.27
N SER A 18 -6.06 7.41 -5.76
CA SER A 18 -7.47 7.48 -5.31
C SER A 18 -8.13 8.83 -5.57
N ASP A 19 -9.45 8.82 -5.79
CA ASP A 19 -10.36 9.98 -5.92
C ASP A 19 -11.60 9.89 -5.00
N ASP A 20 -11.40 9.42 -3.78
CA ASP A 20 -11.22 10.39 -2.72
C ASP A 20 -10.29 9.63 -1.75
N GLY A 21 -10.69 9.41 -0.50
CA GLY A 21 -9.80 8.85 0.49
C GLY A 21 -9.43 7.38 0.27
N ILE A 22 -8.18 7.06 0.58
CA ILE A 22 -7.64 5.70 0.68
C ILE A 22 -6.76 5.54 1.93
N ARG A 23 -6.89 4.40 2.60
CA ARG A 23 -5.93 3.95 3.61
C ARG A 23 -5.45 2.56 3.27
N VAL A 24 -4.18 2.31 3.54
CA VAL A 24 -3.59 0.99 3.41
C VAL A 24 -2.85 0.66 4.69
N TYR A 25 -3.23 -0.46 5.28
CA TYR A 25 -2.61 -1.03 6.46
C TYR A 25 -1.90 -2.33 6.07
N ILE A 26 -0.70 -2.54 6.60
CA ILE A 26 0.00 -3.83 6.55
C ILE A 26 0.26 -4.28 7.97
N ASP A 27 -0.24 -5.46 8.34
CA ASP A 27 -0.24 -5.99 9.72
C ASP A 27 -0.81 -5.00 10.74
N GLY A 28 -1.88 -4.30 10.37
CA GLY A 28 -2.51 -3.27 11.20
C GLY A 28 -1.75 -1.94 11.30
N VAL A 29 -0.56 -1.82 10.71
CA VAL A 29 0.21 -0.57 10.65
C VAL A 29 -0.19 0.23 9.42
N ALA A 30 -0.61 1.48 9.59
CA ALA A 30 -0.93 2.36 8.47
C ALA A 30 0.33 2.73 7.70
N TRP A 31 0.43 2.27 6.45
CA TRP A 31 1.47 2.70 5.52
C TRP A 31 1.03 3.93 4.73
N ILE A 32 -0.25 4.00 4.36
CA ILE A 32 -0.88 5.17 3.74
C ILE A 32 -2.14 5.52 4.52
N ASN A 33 -2.32 6.81 4.84
CA ASN A 33 -3.51 7.35 5.48
C ASN A 33 -3.92 8.67 4.82
N GLU A 34 -4.54 8.58 3.65
CA GLU A 34 -5.04 9.72 2.88
C GLU A 34 -6.56 9.71 2.95
N TRP A 35 -7.14 10.34 3.98
CA TRP A 35 -8.58 10.24 4.25
C TRP A 35 -9.24 11.62 4.24
N SER A 36 -9.34 12.18 3.05
CA SER A 36 -9.92 13.50 2.80
C SER A 36 -10.44 13.58 1.37
N ASP A 37 -11.38 14.48 1.13
CA ASP A 37 -11.89 14.73 -0.21
C ASP A 37 -10.80 15.37 -1.08
N HIS A 38 -10.52 14.77 -2.22
CA HIS A 38 -9.58 15.24 -3.22
C HIS A 38 -9.80 14.54 -4.56
N GLY A 39 -9.55 15.27 -5.65
CA GLY A 39 -9.39 14.65 -6.96
C GLY A 39 -8.30 13.58 -7.00
N ALA A 40 -8.22 12.81 -8.08
CA ALA A 40 -7.23 11.76 -8.29
C ALA A 40 -5.81 12.12 -7.82
N LYS A 41 -5.35 11.46 -6.75
CA LYS A 41 -4.06 11.70 -6.11
C LYS A 41 -3.23 10.42 -6.06
N SER A 42 -1.95 10.51 -6.43
CA SER A 42 -1.01 9.39 -6.29
C SER A 42 -0.15 9.55 -5.03
N VAL A 43 -0.05 8.48 -4.24
CA VAL A 43 0.83 8.40 -3.06
C VAL A 43 1.74 7.19 -3.18
N ASN A 44 2.97 7.34 -2.71
CA ASN A 44 4.00 6.33 -2.77
C ASN A 44 4.79 6.31 -1.45
N VAL A 45 4.93 5.13 -0.86
CA VAL A 45 5.71 4.91 0.36
C VAL A 45 6.49 3.61 0.23
N SER A 46 7.68 3.59 0.84
CA SER A 46 8.50 2.38 0.94
C SER A 46 8.56 1.91 2.38
N GLY A 47 8.53 0.60 2.57
CA GLY A 47 8.66 -0.02 3.88
C GLY A 47 9.24 -1.43 3.77
N SER A 48 9.67 -1.98 4.89
CA SER A 48 10.22 -3.34 4.93
C SER A 48 9.22 -4.30 5.56
N LEU A 49 9.09 -5.49 4.96
CA LEU A 49 8.29 -6.60 5.46
C LEU A 49 9.20 -7.80 5.67
N ASP A 50 9.06 -8.44 6.82
CA ASP A 50 9.76 -9.69 7.11
C ASP A 50 9.29 -10.81 6.17
N ALA A 51 10.04 -11.90 6.07
CA ALA A 51 9.56 -13.05 5.31
C ALA A 51 8.34 -13.67 6.03
N GLY A 52 7.22 -13.79 5.32
CA GLY A 52 6.03 -14.41 5.89
C GLY A 52 4.74 -14.02 5.19
N THR A 53 3.62 -14.37 5.83
CA THR A 53 2.30 -13.92 5.44
C THR A 53 2.00 -12.61 6.16
N HIS A 54 1.51 -11.63 5.42
CA HIS A 54 1.10 -10.32 5.93
C HIS A 54 -0.36 -10.08 5.61
N GLU A 55 -1.07 -9.45 6.54
CA GLU A 55 -2.42 -8.95 6.29
C GLU A 55 -2.31 -7.57 5.63
N ILE A 56 -3.03 -7.38 4.52
CA ILE A 56 -3.16 -6.07 3.87
C ILE A 56 -4.62 -5.68 3.90
N VAL A 57 -4.91 -4.54 4.54
CA VAL A 57 -6.25 -3.95 4.57
C VAL A 57 -6.22 -2.67 3.77
N VAL A 58 -7.12 -2.57 2.80
CA VAL A 58 -7.33 -1.36 2.00
C VAL A 58 -8.73 -0.83 2.32
N GLU A 59 -8.78 0.39 2.82
CA GLU A 59 -10.03 1.14 3.01
C GLU A 59 -10.10 2.24 1.95
N TYR A 60 -11.29 2.48 1.41
CA TYR A 60 -11.50 3.49 0.38
C TYR A 60 -12.91 4.07 0.50
N TYR A 61 -13.02 5.35 0.18
CA TYR A 61 -14.30 6.01 0.00
C TYR A 61 -14.26 6.98 -1.18
N GLU A 62 -15.45 7.30 -1.66
CA GLU A 62 -15.71 8.27 -2.73
C GLU A 62 -16.81 9.21 -2.27
N ASN A 63 -16.63 10.49 -2.56
CA ASN A 63 -17.54 11.57 -2.20
C ASN A 63 -17.80 12.52 -3.39
N GLY A 64 -17.88 11.97 -4.61
CA GLY A 64 -18.55 12.61 -5.76
C GLY A 64 -17.88 12.39 -7.11
N TYR A 65 -18.62 12.68 -8.18
CA TYR A 65 -18.12 12.66 -9.57
C TYR A 65 -17.47 11.34 -10.03
N ASP A 66 -16.26 11.41 -10.58
CA ASP A 66 -15.53 10.29 -11.16
C ASP A 66 -14.73 9.57 -10.08
N SER A 67 -14.81 8.24 -10.08
CA SER A 67 -14.10 7.43 -9.09
C SER A 67 -12.88 6.75 -9.66
N VAL A 68 -11.74 6.83 -8.98
CA VAL A 68 -10.54 6.06 -9.29
C VAL A 68 -10.00 5.43 -8.02
N GLN A 69 -9.64 4.15 -8.10
CA GLN A 69 -8.86 3.47 -7.06
C GLN A 69 -7.84 2.53 -7.71
N GLN A 70 -6.58 2.63 -7.31
CA GLN A 70 -5.52 1.68 -7.63
C GLN A 70 -4.63 1.47 -6.41
N VAL A 71 -4.21 0.21 -6.18
CA VAL A 71 -3.18 -0.16 -5.21
C VAL A 71 -2.18 -1.09 -5.88
N GLU A 72 -0.90 -0.81 -5.70
CA GLU A 72 0.20 -1.60 -6.23
C GLU A 72 1.27 -1.78 -5.14
N LEU A 73 1.71 -3.02 -4.91
CA LEU A 73 2.80 -3.35 -3.99
C LEU A 73 3.88 -4.12 -4.75
N VAL A 74 5.08 -3.55 -4.82
CA VAL A 74 6.20 -4.10 -5.60
C VAL A 74 7.40 -4.33 -4.68
N LYS A 75 7.98 -5.54 -4.70
CA LYS A 75 9.26 -5.82 -4.04
C LYS A 75 10.38 -5.08 -4.79
N LEU A 76 11.20 -4.35 -4.06
CA LEU A 76 12.39 -3.65 -4.60
C LEU A 76 13.61 -4.55 -4.71
#